data_AF-A0A8B7NJ86-F1
#
_entry.id   AF-A0A8B7NJ86-F1
#
_cell.length_a   1.000
_cell.length_b   1.000
_cell.length_c   1.000
_cell.angle_alpha   90.00
_cell.angle_beta   90.00
_cell.angle_gamma   90.00
#
_symmetry.space_group_name_H-M   'P 1'
#
loop_
_entity.id
_entity.type
_entity.pdbx_description
1 polymer ?
#
loop_
_entity_poly.entity_id
_entity_poly.type
_entity_poly.pdbx_seq_one_letter_code
_entity_poly.pdbx_strand_id
1 'polypeptide(L)'
;MLHHAKPQLLWVDMPVFAQKEAQWVEFLKVTGSAELTLSNLNEHGNPFDPVYLCDDLLQYLPESRVRLNGFHGYVRQSGATALAAMARRSQRDIRLNIDGMPTETTKANWGLILKPATDDINFQMKIEIDSSYTRPPSLDIDAYDDCNAQDLANAIIFMAPQDKRFSVLFLAWRELSTDDLRDLLQRLQDGGIRTSDYWEAHVASLTRAAVSFNEYYKGFELYIGDQMSPEDLLLQIDSGLEDEELEDEELEDAELESLDEMSIG
;
A
#
# COMPACT_ATOMS: atom_id res chain seq x y z
N MET A 1 20.12 42.12 7.13
CA MET A 1 18.76 41.58 6.88
C MET A 1 18.89 40.08 6.76
N LEU A 2 18.32 39.33 7.71
CA LEU A 2 18.27 37.87 7.62
C LEU A 2 17.28 37.52 6.50
N HIS A 3 17.74 36.81 5.47
CA HIS A 3 16.85 36.25 4.45
C HIS A 3 15.98 35.21 5.15
N HIS A 4 14.68 35.49 5.32
CA HIS A 4 13.74 34.49 5.79
C HIS A 4 13.70 33.36 4.75
N ALA A 5 14.32 32.23 5.07
CA ALA A 5 14.23 31.03 4.25
C ALA A 5 12.76 30.59 4.24
N LYS A 6 12.20 30.38 3.04
CA LYS A 6 10.87 29.80 2.92
C LYS A 6 10.94 28.35 3.42
N PRO A 7 10.06 27.94 4.35
CA PRO A 7 10.03 26.55 4.80
C PRO A 7 9.71 25.65 3.61
N GLN A 8 10.56 24.64 3.39
CA GLN A 8 10.38 23.66 2.31
C GLN A 8 9.47 22.51 2.74
N LEU A 9 9.43 22.20 4.03
CA LEU A 9 8.61 21.16 4.63
C LEU A 9 7.91 21.70 5.88
N LEU A 10 6.60 21.50 5.94
CA LEU A 10 5.72 21.93 7.03
C LEU A 10 5.03 20.69 7.59
N TRP A 11 5.27 20.44 8.87
CA TRP A 11 4.57 19.40 9.62
C TRP A 11 3.48 20.11 10.39
N VAL A 12 2.23 19.80 10.06
CA VAL A 12 1.09 20.36 10.78
C VAL A 12 0.47 19.26 11.59
N ASP A 13 0.72 19.35 12.89
CA ASP A 13 0.26 18.41 13.88
C ASP A 13 -0.60 19.18 14.90
N MET A 14 -1.92 19.01 14.80
CA MET A 14 -2.86 19.80 15.61
C MET A 14 -4.18 19.07 15.88
N PRO A 15 -4.84 19.38 17.01
CA PRO A 15 -6.17 18.84 17.31
C PRO A 15 -7.20 19.21 16.24
N VAL A 16 -8.19 18.33 16.07
CA VAL A 16 -9.24 18.44 15.03
C VAL A 16 -10.04 19.74 15.11
N PHE A 17 -10.35 20.22 16.31
CA PHE A 17 -11.08 21.47 16.47
C PHE A 17 -10.24 22.67 15.98
N ALA A 18 -8.92 22.66 16.24
CA ALA A 18 -8.01 23.69 15.77
C ALA A 18 -7.84 23.63 14.24
N GLN A 19 -7.91 22.43 13.64
CA GLN A 19 -7.95 22.29 12.18
C GLN A 19 -9.21 22.93 11.59
N LYS A 20 -10.37 22.82 12.24
CA LYS A 20 -11.62 23.41 11.73
C LYS A 20 -11.65 24.93 11.83
N GLU A 21 -11.01 25.49 12.86
CA GLU A 21 -10.97 26.94 13.08
C GLU A 21 -9.83 27.63 12.30
N ALA A 22 -8.84 26.88 11.84
CA ALA A 22 -7.71 27.42 11.10
C ALA A 22 -8.13 27.97 9.73
N GLN A 23 -7.57 29.12 9.36
CA GLN A 23 -7.78 29.78 8.08
C GLN A 23 -6.93 29.13 6.97
N TRP A 24 -7.15 27.84 6.71
CA TRP A 24 -6.34 27.04 5.78
C TRP A 24 -6.24 27.62 4.39
N VAL A 25 -7.34 28.17 3.85
CA VAL A 25 -7.33 28.81 2.53
C VAL A 25 -6.35 29.98 2.48
N GLU A 26 -6.32 30.80 3.53
CA GLU A 26 -5.39 31.92 3.62
C GLU A 26 -3.95 31.43 3.82
N PHE A 27 -3.75 30.45 4.70
CA PHE A 27 -2.45 29.82 4.93
C PHE A 27 -1.86 29.22 3.64
N LEU A 28 -2.63 28.42 2.90
CA LEU A 28 -2.19 27.78 1.65
C LEU A 28 -1.89 28.82 0.55
N LYS A 29 -2.61 29.95 0.53
CA LYS A 29 -2.34 31.08 -0.38
C LYS A 29 -1.03 31.80 -0.02
N VAL A 30 -0.80 32.07 1.26
CA VAL A 30 0.38 32.85 1.73
C VAL A 30 1.65 32.01 1.69
N THR A 31 1.58 30.74 2.04
CA THR A 31 2.73 29.83 2.13
C THR A 31 3.42 29.62 0.77
N GLY A 32 2.68 29.74 -0.33
CA GLY A 32 3.21 29.53 -1.67
C GLY A 32 3.48 28.05 -1.94
N SER A 33 4.72 27.69 -2.23
CA SER A 33 5.14 26.29 -2.44
C SER A 33 5.80 25.74 -1.18
N ALA A 34 5.19 24.75 -0.56
CA ALA A 34 5.75 23.98 0.55
C ALA A 34 5.34 22.51 0.42
N GLU A 35 6.07 21.61 1.06
CA GLU A 35 5.64 20.23 1.30
C GLU A 35 4.91 20.15 2.64
N LEU A 36 3.80 19.42 2.68
CA LEU A 36 2.92 19.35 3.81
C LEU A 36 2.75 17.90 4.25
N THR A 37 3.04 17.62 5.51
CA THR A 37 2.62 16.37 6.17
C THR A 37 1.49 16.70 7.13
N LEU A 38 0.37 15.99 6.97
CA LEU A 38 -0.81 16.10 7.82
C LEU A 38 -0.96 14.82 8.64
N SER A 39 -0.77 14.94 9.95
CA SER A 39 -0.93 13.86 10.91
C SER A 39 -1.84 14.33 12.05
N ASN A 40 -2.34 13.37 12.84
CA ASN A 40 -3.09 13.69 14.04
C ASN A 40 -2.30 13.26 15.29
N LEU A 41 -1.93 14.24 16.13
CA LEU A 41 -1.28 14.06 17.45
C LEU A 41 -1.89 12.95 18.31
N ASN A 42 -3.17 12.63 18.13
CA ASN A 42 -3.88 11.66 18.97
C ASN A 42 -3.73 10.19 18.51
N GLU A 43 -2.89 9.87 17.53
CA GLU A 43 -2.53 8.47 17.23
C GLU A 43 -1.87 7.74 18.42
N HIS A 44 -1.40 8.48 19.43
CA HIS A 44 -0.89 7.91 20.69
C HIS A 44 -1.93 7.88 21.83
N GLY A 45 -3.17 8.33 21.60
CA GLY A 45 -4.23 8.40 22.59
C GLY A 45 -5.35 7.41 22.29
N ASN A 46 -5.50 6.38 23.13
CA ASN A 46 -6.62 5.43 23.21
C ASN A 46 -7.22 4.96 21.86
N PRO A 47 -6.96 3.71 21.40
CA PRO A 47 -7.54 3.17 20.16
C PRO A 47 -9.08 3.14 20.15
N PHE A 48 -9.73 3.37 21.30
CA PHE A 48 -11.19 3.43 21.43
C PHE A 48 -11.79 4.84 21.32
N ASP A 49 -10.98 5.89 21.10
CA ASP A 49 -11.48 7.26 20.86
C ASP A 49 -10.81 7.85 19.60
N PRO A 50 -11.24 7.44 18.39
CA PRO A 50 -10.65 7.92 17.15
C PRO A 50 -10.95 9.41 16.98
N VAL A 51 -9.96 10.24 17.31
CA VAL A 51 -10.06 11.66 17.06
C VAL A 51 -9.93 11.90 15.55
N TYR A 52 -11.01 12.38 14.93
CA TYR A 52 -11.18 12.43 13.48
C TYR A 52 -10.43 13.59 12.80
N LEU A 53 -9.39 13.32 12.01
CA LEU A 53 -8.81 14.37 11.15
C LEU A 53 -9.91 15.01 10.26
N CYS A 54 -9.88 16.34 10.13
CA CYS A 54 -10.85 17.07 9.33
C CYS A 54 -10.43 17.04 7.86
N ASP A 55 -11.07 16.17 7.07
CA ASP A 55 -10.80 16.04 5.63
C ASP A 55 -11.21 17.28 4.81
N ASP A 56 -11.96 18.22 5.41
CA ASP A 56 -12.28 19.52 4.83
C ASP A 56 -11.03 20.30 4.37
N LEU A 57 -9.90 20.19 5.07
CA LEU A 57 -8.63 20.79 4.64
C LEU A 57 -8.17 20.25 3.28
N LEU A 58 -8.33 18.94 3.06
CA LEU A 58 -7.83 18.28 1.85
C LEU A 58 -8.45 18.90 0.59
N GLN A 59 -9.71 19.34 0.67
CA GLN A 59 -10.45 19.93 -0.45
C GLN A 59 -9.76 21.16 -1.05
N TYR A 60 -8.92 21.87 -0.28
CA TYR A 60 -8.21 23.07 -0.75
C TYR A 60 -6.83 22.76 -1.34
N LEU A 61 -6.27 21.57 -1.11
CA LEU A 61 -4.92 21.22 -1.56
C LEU A 61 -4.78 21.11 -3.09
N PRO A 62 -5.75 20.53 -3.84
CA PRO A 62 -5.64 20.38 -5.30
C PRO A 62 -5.45 21.69 -6.06
N GLU A 63 -6.01 22.80 -5.56
CA GLU A 63 -5.88 24.12 -6.18
C GLU A 63 -4.66 24.90 -5.69
N SER A 64 -3.99 24.40 -4.65
CA SER A 64 -2.83 25.03 -4.06
C SER A 64 -1.51 24.67 -4.78
N ARG A 65 -0.48 25.46 -4.51
CA ARG A 65 0.92 25.16 -4.90
C ARG A 65 1.65 24.29 -3.87
N VAL A 66 0.98 23.92 -2.78
CA VAL A 66 1.51 23.03 -1.75
C VAL A 66 1.50 21.61 -2.29
N ARG A 67 2.53 20.83 -1.93
CA ARG A 67 2.63 19.40 -2.22
C ARG A 67 2.30 18.64 -0.94
N LEU A 68 1.53 17.57 -1.07
CA LEU A 68 1.31 16.65 0.04
C LEU A 68 2.50 15.68 0.10
N ASN A 69 3.06 15.48 1.28
CA ASN A 69 4.09 14.49 1.57
C ASN A 69 3.51 13.28 2.30
N GLY A 70 2.53 13.50 3.17
CA GLY A 70 1.84 12.42 3.87
C GLY A 70 0.52 12.88 4.48
N PHE A 71 -0.40 11.95 4.58
CA PHE A 71 -1.69 12.07 5.24
C PHE A 71 -2.01 10.75 5.95
N HIS A 72 -2.49 10.83 7.18
CA HIS A 72 -3.04 9.67 7.88
C HIS A 72 -4.33 10.08 8.59
N GLY A 73 -5.44 9.41 8.29
CA GLY A 73 -6.69 9.60 9.03
C GLY A 73 -7.96 9.22 8.27
N TYR A 74 -9.10 9.40 8.92
CA TYR A 74 -10.39 9.11 8.32
C TYR A 74 -10.79 10.16 7.28
N VAL A 75 -11.21 9.70 6.10
CA VAL A 75 -11.70 10.56 5.03
C VAL A 75 -13.10 10.16 4.59
N ARG A 76 -13.88 11.16 4.16
CA ARG A 76 -15.08 10.95 3.33
C ARG A 76 -14.67 10.96 1.86
N GLN A 77 -15.65 10.76 0.99
CA GLN A 77 -15.45 10.76 -0.47
C GLN A 77 -14.78 12.05 -1.00
N SER A 78 -15.09 13.23 -0.46
CA SER A 78 -14.45 14.49 -0.87
C SER A 78 -12.96 14.54 -0.48
N GLY A 79 -12.63 14.12 0.74
CA GLY A 79 -11.25 13.97 1.21
C GLY A 79 -10.46 12.98 0.36
N ALA A 80 -11.04 11.81 0.10
CA ALA A 80 -10.48 10.80 -0.78
C ALA A 80 -10.21 11.36 -2.19
N THR A 81 -11.15 12.10 -2.77
CA THR A 81 -10.99 12.75 -4.09
C THR A 81 -9.81 13.71 -4.11
N ALA A 82 -9.66 14.50 -3.04
CA ALA A 82 -8.54 15.41 -2.91
C ALA A 82 -7.20 14.66 -2.77
N LEU A 83 -7.13 13.59 -1.97
CA LEU A 83 -5.93 12.76 -1.84
C LEU A 83 -5.54 12.13 -3.18
N ALA A 84 -6.51 11.59 -3.93
CA ALA A 84 -6.29 11.05 -5.27
C ALA A 84 -5.71 12.12 -6.22
N ALA A 85 -6.27 13.34 -6.19
CA ALA A 85 -5.73 14.45 -6.98
C ALA A 85 -4.29 14.82 -6.59
N MET A 86 -3.96 14.78 -5.29
CA MET A 86 -2.61 15.03 -4.80
C MET A 86 -1.63 13.92 -5.21
N ALA A 87 -2.03 12.66 -5.11
CA ALA A 87 -1.25 11.50 -5.56
C ALA A 87 -0.98 11.55 -7.07
N ARG A 88 -1.99 11.92 -7.88
CA ARG A 88 -1.84 12.09 -9.34
C ARG A 88 -0.81 13.15 -9.70
N ARG A 89 -0.80 14.29 -9.01
CA ARG A 89 0.19 15.36 -9.22
C ARG A 89 1.61 14.98 -8.77
N SER A 90 1.77 13.92 -8.00
CA SER A 90 3.03 13.54 -7.36
C SER A 90 3.82 12.53 -8.18
N GLN A 91 5.11 12.78 -8.47
CA GLN A 91 6.01 11.79 -9.09
C GLN A 91 6.76 10.99 -8.01
N ARG A 92 6.00 10.50 -7.03
CA ARG A 92 6.50 9.90 -5.79
C ARG A 92 5.99 8.48 -5.66
N ASP A 93 6.72 7.68 -4.89
CA ASP A 93 6.21 6.40 -4.43
C ASP A 93 4.98 6.64 -3.56
N ILE A 94 3.97 5.80 -3.76
CA ILE A 94 2.67 5.92 -3.13
C ILE A 94 2.50 4.72 -2.21
N ARG A 95 2.28 4.97 -0.92
CA ARG A 95 1.78 3.96 0.00
C ARG A 95 0.36 4.30 0.42
N LEU A 96 -0.56 3.37 0.17
CA LEU A 96 -1.96 3.45 0.50
C LEU A 96 -2.26 2.51 1.66
N ASN A 97 -2.78 3.06 2.75
CA ASN A 97 -3.33 2.27 3.84
C ASN A 97 -4.85 2.38 3.70
N ILE A 98 -5.54 1.25 3.55
CA ILE A 98 -6.96 1.22 3.21
C ILE A 98 -7.70 0.34 4.20
N ASP A 99 -8.64 0.94 4.92
CA ASP A 99 -9.59 0.25 5.80
C ASP A 99 -11.00 0.69 5.38
N GLY A 100 -11.56 -0.10 4.46
CA GLY A 100 -12.87 0.11 3.84
C GLY A 100 -12.92 1.17 2.72
N MET A 101 -14.01 1.16 1.95
CA MET A 101 -14.31 2.21 0.96
C MET A 101 -15.12 3.33 1.59
N PRO A 102 -14.70 4.61 1.46
CA PRO A 102 -15.48 5.73 1.95
C PRO A 102 -16.72 5.89 1.08
N THR A 103 -17.85 6.19 1.70
CA THR A 103 -19.07 6.60 0.99
C THR A 103 -19.43 8.04 1.35
N GLU A 104 -20.53 8.55 0.81
CA GLU A 104 -21.06 9.86 1.21
C GLU A 104 -21.42 9.92 2.70
N THR A 105 -21.85 8.78 3.29
CA THR A 105 -22.36 8.71 4.67
C THR A 105 -21.40 8.00 5.62
N THR A 106 -20.47 7.19 5.12
CA THR A 106 -19.47 6.45 5.90
C THR A 106 -18.07 6.96 5.64
N LYS A 107 -17.29 7.10 6.71
CA LYS A 107 -15.85 7.37 6.59
C LYS A 107 -15.09 6.06 6.43
N ALA A 108 -13.99 6.11 5.70
CA ALA A 108 -13.00 5.03 5.69
C ALA A 108 -11.70 5.54 6.32
N ASN A 109 -10.93 4.65 6.95
CA ASN A 109 -9.65 5.03 7.53
C ASN A 109 -8.56 4.87 6.47
N TRP A 110 -8.04 6.00 5.97
CA TRP A 110 -7.11 6.00 4.86
C TRP A 110 -5.77 6.63 5.27
N GLY A 111 -4.69 5.98 4.85
CA GLY A 111 -3.35 6.56 4.88
C GLY A 111 -2.86 6.76 3.45
N LEU A 112 -2.25 7.91 3.19
CA LEU A 112 -1.53 8.18 1.96
C LEU A 112 -0.15 8.72 2.34
N ILE A 113 0.90 7.97 2.04
CA ILE A 113 2.28 8.43 2.20
C ILE A 113 2.89 8.60 0.81
N LEU A 114 3.41 9.78 0.52
CA LEU A 114 4.06 10.13 -0.74
C LEU A 114 5.56 10.31 -0.49
N LYS A 115 6.33 9.24 -0.72
CA LYS A 115 7.78 9.26 -0.49
C LYS A 115 8.49 9.72 -1.76
N PRO A 116 9.57 10.53 -1.67
CA PRO A 116 10.45 10.71 -2.81
C PRO A 116 10.76 9.34 -3.41
N ALA A 117 10.73 9.21 -4.74
CA ALA A 117 11.19 8.00 -5.39
C ALA A 117 12.70 7.89 -5.09
N THR A 118 13.04 7.26 -3.98
CA THR A 118 14.42 7.05 -3.57
C THR A 118 14.93 5.82 -4.30
N ASP A 119 16.23 5.81 -4.60
CA ASP A 119 16.94 4.62 -5.09
C ASP A 119 16.97 3.49 -4.03
N ASP A 120 16.48 3.75 -2.81
CA ASP A 120 16.50 2.84 -1.69
C ASP A 120 15.08 2.57 -1.17
N ILE A 121 14.50 1.47 -1.63
CA ILE A 121 13.89 0.44 -0.76
C ILE A 121 14.25 -0.92 -1.38
N ASN A 122 15.39 -1.49 -0.97
CA ASN A 122 15.61 -2.94 -0.88
C ASN A 122 15.46 -3.87 -2.11
N PHE A 123 15.28 -3.38 -3.33
CA PHE A 123 15.43 -4.25 -4.51
C PHE A 123 16.92 -4.48 -4.79
N GLN A 124 17.37 -5.73 -4.65
CA GLN A 124 18.76 -6.18 -4.85
C GLN A 124 19.37 -5.87 -6.23
N MET A 125 18.63 -5.28 -7.16
CA MET A 125 19.16 -4.87 -8.44
C MET A 125 19.70 -3.44 -8.36
N LYS A 126 20.97 -3.31 -7.94
CA LYS A 126 21.82 -2.16 -8.32
C LYS A 126 22.00 -2.20 -9.83
N ILE A 127 21.00 -1.75 -10.58
CA ILE A 127 21.20 -1.38 -11.96
C ILE A 127 21.89 -0.02 -11.90
N GLU A 128 23.11 0.07 -12.44
CA GLU A 128 23.78 1.35 -12.66
C GLU A 128 22.99 2.12 -13.73
N ILE A 129 21.87 2.71 -13.32
CA ILE A 129 21.10 3.57 -14.19
C ILE A 129 21.71 4.97 -14.11
N ASP A 130 21.95 5.55 -15.27
CA ASP A 130 22.47 6.90 -15.43
C ASP A 130 21.68 7.89 -14.55
N SER A 131 22.39 8.78 -13.85
CA SER A 131 21.87 9.66 -12.78
C SER A 131 20.70 10.59 -13.17
N SER A 132 20.28 10.56 -14.44
CA SER A 132 19.11 11.27 -14.97
C SER A 132 17.83 10.43 -15.07
N TYR A 133 17.89 9.12 -14.84
CA TYR A 133 16.70 8.26 -14.93
C TYR A 133 15.95 8.26 -13.59
N THR A 134 14.83 8.99 -13.55
CA THR A 134 13.87 8.85 -12.46
C THR A 134 13.10 7.56 -12.68
N ARG A 135 13.26 6.58 -11.78
CA ARG A 135 12.48 5.32 -11.87
C ARG A 135 10.97 5.59 -11.81
N PRO A 136 10.14 4.73 -12.42
CA PRO A 136 8.70 4.77 -12.21
C PRO A 136 8.35 4.60 -10.71
N PRO A 137 7.31 5.29 -10.20
CA PRO A 137 6.93 5.21 -8.78
C PRO A 137 6.48 3.80 -8.40
N SER A 138 6.64 3.40 -7.15
CA SER A 138 6.00 2.20 -6.61
C SER A 138 4.61 2.53 -6.05
N LEU A 139 3.76 1.49 -5.96
CA LEU A 139 2.47 1.53 -5.28
C LEU A 139 2.41 0.42 -4.23
N ASP A 140 2.56 0.79 -2.96
CA ASP A 140 2.41 -0.11 -1.82
C ASP A 140 0.99 0.03 -1.26
N ILE A 141 0.31 -1.09 -1.02
CA ILE A 141 -1.07 -1.13 -0.53
C ILE A 141 -1.12 -1.98 0.72
N ASP A 142 -1.40 -1.35 1.85
CA ASP A 142 -1.74 -2.01 3.11
C ASP A 142 -3.26 -1.99 3.28
N ALA A 143 -3.92 -3.12 2.99
CA ALA A 143 -5.34 -3.27 3.23
C ALA A 143 -5.58 -3.88 4.62
N TYR A 144 -6.34 -3.21 5.46
CA TYR A 144 -6.77 -3.70 6.77
C TYR A 144 -8.23 -4.17 6.71
N ASP A 145 -8.62 -5.07 7.63
CA ASP A 145 -9.98 -5.64 7.78
C ASP A 145 -10.55 -6.37 6.52
N ASP A 146 -11.80 -6.84 6.61
CA ASP A 146 -12.51 -7.68 5.61
C ASP A 146 -12.96 -6.92 4.32
N CYS A 147 -12.13 -6.06 3.74
CA CYS A 147 -12.40 -5.39 2.45
C CYS A 147 -12.41 -6.35 1.23
N ASN A 148 -13.55 -6.78 0.69
CA ASN A 148 -13.55 -7.71 -0.46
C ASN A 148 -12.71 -7.20 -1.66
N ALA A 149 -12.28 -8.11 -2.55
CA ALA A 149 -11.41 -7.79 -3.69
C ALA A 149 -11.95 -6.65 -4.57
N GLN A 150 -13.28 -6.59 -4.73
CA GLN A 150 -13.95 -5.55 -5.50
C GLN A 150 -13.80 -4.16 -4.86
N ASP A 151 -14.02 -4.05 -3.55
CA ASP A 151 -13.85 -2.78 -2.83
C ASP A 151 -12.39 -2.34 -2.81
N LEU A 152 -11.46 -3.29 -2.63
CA LEU A 152 -10.02 -3.01 -2.70
C LEU A 152 -9.61 -2.51 -4.09
N ALA A 153 -10.07 -3.17 -5.17
CA ALA A 153 -9.82 -2.74 -6.54
C ALA A 153 -10.35 -1.33 -6.78
N ASN A 154 -11.59 -1.05 -6.36
CA ASN A 154 -12.20 0.28 -6.49
C ASN A 154 -11.40 1.34 -5.74
N ALA A 155 -10.91 1.04 -4.54
CA ALA A 155 -10.08 1.94 -3.75
C ALA A 155 -8.77 2.29 -4.48
N ILE A 156 -8.08 1.26 -4.96
CA ILE A 156 -6.82 1.40 -5.69
C ILE A 156 -7.05 2.20 -6.97
N ILE A 157 -8.05 1.84 -7.78
CA ILE A 157 -8.36 2.52 -9.06
C ILE A 157 -8.69 3.99 -8.82
N PHE A 158 -9.44 4.28 -7.76
CA PHE A 158 -9.80 5.64 -7.42
C PHE A 158 -8.58 6.49 -7.04
N MET A 159 -7.70 5.93 -6.21
CA MET A 159 -6.57 6.65 -5.61
C MET A 159 -5.32 6.72 -6.49
N ALA A 160 -4.99 5.61 -7.13
CA ALA A 160 -3.76 5.50 -7.88
C ALA A 160 -3.85 6.26 -9.22
N PRO A 161 -2.76 6.93 -9.63
CA PRO A 161 -2.69 7.58 -10.93
C PRO A 161 -2.73 6.58 -12.09
N GLN A 162 -3.83 6.59 -12.84
CA GLN A 162 -4.06 5.73 -14.01
C GLN A 162 -3.21 6.11 -15.23
N ASP A 163 -2.64 7.31 -15.22
CA ASP A 163 -1.75 7.82 -16.27
C ASP A 163 -0.28 7.43 -16.03
N LYS A 164 -0.01 6.64 -14.98
CA LYS A 164 1.33 6.20 -14.61
C LYS A 164 1.48 4.70 -14.71
N ARG A 165 2.70 4.29 -15.04
CA ARG A 165 3.16 2.92 -14.86
C ARG A 165 3.91 2.84 -13.55
N PHE A 166 3.59 1.84 -12.74
CA PHE A 166 4.27 1.61 -11.47
C PHE A 166 5.46 0.68 -11.68
N SER A 167 6.57 0.90 -10.98
CA SER A 167 7.66 -0.07 -11.01
C SER A 167 7.23 -1.37 -10.36
N VAL A 168 6.57 -1.29 -9.21
CA VAL A 168 6.01 -2.43 -8.48
C VAL A 168 4.67 -2.04 -7.88
N LEU A 169 3.74 -3.00 -7.84
CA LEU A 169 2.52 -2.91 -7.05
C LEU A 169 2.59 -3.97 -5.95
N PHE A 170 2.67 -3.54 -4.70
CA PHE A 170 2.80 -4.43 -3.56
C PHE A 170 1.51 -4.41 -2.74
N LEU A 171 0.96 -5.58 -2.42
CA LEU A 171 -0.22 -5.75 -1.57
C LEU A 171 0.20 -6.48 -0.28
N ALA A 172 0.25 -5.76 0.83
CA ALA A 172 0.59 -6.33 2.13
C ALA A 172 -0.52 -7.28 2.63
N TRP A 173 -0.08 -8.33 3.34
CA TRP A 173 -0.81 -9.56 3.62
C TRP A 173 -2.32 -9.40 3.83
N ARG A 174 -3.05 -10.07 2.95
CA ARG A 174 -4.41 -10.53 3.23
C ARG A 174 -4.63 -11.91 2.63
N GLU A 175 -5.40 -12.74 3.33
CA GLU A 175 -5.91 -14.01 2.80
C GLU A 175 -6.95 -13.72 1.70
N LEU A 176 -6.50 -13.22 0.55
CA LEU A 176 -7.30 -13.23 -0.66
C LEU A 176 -7.21 -14.63 -1.27
N SER A 177 -8.36 -15.19 -1.65
CA SER A 177 -8.35 -16.42 -2.42
C SER A 177 -7.67 -16.21 -3.77
N THR A 178 -7.26 -17.31 -4.40
CA THR A 178 -6.74 -17.27 -5.77
C THR A 178 -7.70 -16.58 -6.74
N ASP A 179 -9.00 -16.84 -6.61
CA ASP A 179 -10.00 -16.24 -7.48
C ASP A 179 -10.19 -14.74 -7.20
N ASP A 180 -10.13 -14.33 -5.93
CA ASP A 180 -10.17 -12.91 -5.53
C ASP A 180 -8.95 -12.14 -6.03
N LEU A 181 -7.75 -12.74 -5.97
CA LEU A 181 -6.53 -12.15 -6.54
C LEU A 181 -6.65 -11.99 -8.05
N ARG A 182 -7.20 -12.99 -8.75
CA ARG A 182 -7.41 -12.92 -10.21
C ARG A 182 -8.42 -11.82 -10.56
N ASP A 183 -9.55 -11.76 -9.85
CA ASP A 183 -10.57 -10.71 -10.04
C ASP A 183 -10.00 -9.32 -9.74
N LEU A 184 -9.21 -9.17 -8.68
CA LEU A 184 -8.49 -7.95 -8.34
C LEU A 184 -7.58 -7.51 -9.49
N LEU A 185 -6.69 -8.38 -9.98
CA LEU A 185 -5.76 -8.07 -11.07
C LEU A 185 -6.50 -7.64 -12.35
N GLN A 186 -7.54 -8.38 -12.74
CA GLN A 186 -8.32 -8.05 -13.92
C GLN A 186 -8.96 -6.66 -13.78
N ARG A 187 -9.55 -6.35 -12.62
CA ARG A 187 -10.14 -5.03 -12.37
C ARG A 187 -9.11 -3.91 -12.38
N LEU A 188 -7.94 -4.14 -11.80
CA LEU A 188 -6.85 -3.16 -11.82
C LEU A 188 -6.40 -2.88 -13.26
N GLN A 189 -6.23 -3.93 -14.08
CA GLN A 189 -5.91 -3.81 -15.50
C GLN A 189 -6.99 -3.04 -16.27
N ASP A 190 -8.27 -3.41 -16.09
CA ASP A 190 -9.43 -2.74 -16.71
C ASP A 190 -9.54 -1.27 -16.27
N GLY A 191 -9.16 -1.00 -15.01
CA GLY A 191 -9.10 0.33 -14.42
C GLY A 191 -7.97 1.21 -14.95
N GLY A 192 -7.00 0.62 -15.67
CA GLY A 192 -5.85 1.31 -16.24
C GLY A 192 -4.59 1.27 -15.39
N ILE A 193 -4.58 0.53 -14.27
CA ILE A 193 -3.40 0.35 -13.43
C ILE A 193 -2.44 -0.62 -14.12
N ARG A 194 -1.18 -0.21 -14.24
CA ARG A 194 -0.16 -0.94 -15.01
C ARG A 194 1.17 -0.92 -14.29
N THR A 195 1.93 -2.01 -14.40
CA THR A 195 3.34 -2.03 -14.02
C THR A 195 4.22 -1.61 -15.20
N SER A 196 5.52 -1.43 -14.95
CA SER A 196 6.48 -1.01 -15.97
C SER A 196 6.96 -2.18 -16.82
N ASP A 197 7.18 -1.92 -18.11
CA ASP A 197 7.63 -2.89 -19.11
C ASP A 197 8.94 -3.62 -18.73
N TYR A 198 9.81 -2.97 -17.94
CA TYR A 198 11.05 -3.60 -17.45
C TYR A 198 10.74 -4.82 -16.58
N TRP A 199 9.80 -4.68 -15.66
CA TRP A 199 9.38 -5.78 -14.79
C TRP A 199 8.50 -6.78 -15.52
N GLU A 200 7.67 -6.34 -16.47
CA GLU A 200 6.96 -7.27 -17.36
C GLU A 200 7.95 -8.19 -18.09
N ALA A 201 9.03 -7.64 -18.65
CA ALA A 201 10.07 -8.43 -19.32
C ALA A 201 10.84 -9.35 -18.35
N HIS A 202 11.12 -8.87 -17.13
CA HIS A 202 11.80 -9.66 -16.11
C HIS A 202 10.95 -10.83 -15.60
N VAL A 203 9.68 -10.58 -15.26
CA VAL A 203 8.73 -11.60 -14.78
C VAL A 203 8.37 -12.59 -15.88
N ALA A 204 8.16 -12.11 -17.12
CA ALA A 204 7.97 -12.99 -18.27
C ALA A 204 9.20 -13.91 -18.51
N SER A 205 10.39 -13.46 -18.14
CA SER A 205 11.62 -14.25 -18.25
C SER A 205 11.82 -15.25 -17.10
N LEU A 206 11.25 -14.99 -15.91
CA LEU A 206 11.48 -15.80 -14.71
C LEU A 206 10.36 -16.80 -14.40
N THR A 207 9.09 -16.37 -14.44
CA THR A 207 8.00 -17.15 -13.80
C THR A 207 6.73 -17.24 -14.62
N ARG A 208 6.51 -16.36 -15.63
CA ARG A 208 5.22 -16.19 -16.34
C ARG A 208 4.02 -15.86 -15.42
N ALA A 209 4.22 -15.61 -14.13
CA ALA A 209 3.14 -15.38 -13.19
C ALA A 209 2.92 -13.89 -12.95
N ALA A 210 1.67 -13.43 -13.03
CA ALA A 210 1.28 -12.05 -12.71
C ALA A 210 1.40 -11.70 -11.21
N VAL A 211 1.70 -12.68 -10.36
CA VAL A 211 1.78 -12.52 -8.91
C VAL A 211 2.94 -13.35 -8.38
N SER A 212 3.76 -12.75 -7.50
CA SER A 212 4.72 -13.46 -6.67
C SER A 212 4.48 -13.16 -5.20
N PHE A 213 4.63 -14.18 -4.37
CA PHE A 213 4.57 -14.00 -2.92
C PHE A 213 5.94 -13.62 -2.38
N ASN A 214 6.00 -12.57 -1.56
CA ASN A 214 7.21 -12.12 -0.91
C ASN A 214 7.13 -12.45 0.59
N GLU A 215 7.82 -13.51 1.02
CA GLU A 215 7.82 -13.97 2.41
C GLU A 215 8.35 -12.91 3.37
N TYR A 216 9.39 -12.17 2.97
CA TYR A 216 10.04 -11.18 3.82
C TYR A 216 9.09 -10.04 4.20
N TYR A 217 8.30 -9.57 3.23
CA TYR A 217 7.32 -8.51 3.46
C TYR A 217 5.93 -9.03 3.78
N LYS A 218 5.73 -10.36 3.78
CA LYS A 218 4.42 -10.97 4.01
C LYS A 218 3.39 -10.32 3.07
N GLY A 219 3.54 -10.47 1.76
CA GLY A 219 2.61 -9.85 0.82
C GLY A 219 2.80 -10.33 -0.60
N PHE A 220 1.93 -9.82 -1.49
CA PHE A 220 1.94 -10.15 -2.90
C PHE A 220 2.54 -8.99 -3.70
N GLU A 221 3.52 -9.30 -4.54
CA GLU A 221 3.94 -8.43 -5.62
C GLU A 221 3.08 -8.74 -6.84
N LEU A 222 2.41 -7.72 -7.35
CA LEU A 222 1.46 -7.81 -8.44
C LEU A 222 2.07 -7.15 -9.68
N TYR A 223 2.09 -7.90 -10.78
CA TYR A 223 2.60 -7.49 -12.07
C TYR A 223 1.44 -7.43 -13.06
N ILE A 224 1.20 -6.25 -13.63
CA ILE A 224 0.04 -5.99 -14.51
C ILE A 224 0.55 -5.41 -15.82
N GLY A 225 0.65 -6.28 -16.82
CA GLY A 225 1.13 -5.92 -18.16
C GLY A 225 0.05 -5.48 -19.14
N ASP A 226 0.47 -4.80 -20.21
CA ASP A 226 -0.41 -4.31 -21.27
C ASP A 226 -1.12 -5.45 -22.05
N GLN A 227 -0.55 -6.65 -22.05
CA GLN A 227 -1.02 -7.79 -22.84
C GLN A 227 -1.10 -9.10 -22.05
N MET A 228 -1.21 -9.05 -20.72
CA MET A 228 -1.45 -10.28 -19.96
C MET A 228 -2.83 -10.84 -20.32
N SER A 229 -2.85 -12.08 -20.79
CA SER A 229 -4.09 -12.82 -20.95
C SER A 229 -4.61 -13.28 -19.58
N PRO A 230 -5.91 -13.60 -19.45
CA PRO A 230 -6.44 -14.19 -18.22
C PRO A 230 -5.73 -15.49 -17.79
N GLU A 231 -5.08 -16.18 -18.73
CA GLU A 231 -4.26 -17.37 -18.49
C GLU A 231 -2.87 -17.02 -17.92
N ASP A 232 -2.33 -15.84 -18.25
CA ASP A 232 -1.07 -15.33 -17.66
C ASP A 232 -1.27 -14.79 -16.23
N LEU A 233 -2.53 -14.59 -15.81
CA LEU A 233 -2.89 -14.29 -14.42
C LEU A 233 -2.84 -15.53 -13.51
N LEU A 234 -2.32 -16.67 -13.99
CA LEU A 234 -2.10 -17.84 -13.16
C LEU A 234 -1.07 -17.53 -12.05
N LEU A 235 -1.50 -17.77 -10.81
CA LEU A 235 -0.67 -17.63 -9.62
C LEU A 235 0.39 -18.73 -9.61
N GLN A 236 1.67 -18.35 -9.62
CA GLN A 236 2.67 -19.15 -8.93
C GLN A 236 2.76 -18.60 -7.52
N ILE A 237 2.01 -19.20 -6.61
CA ILE A 237 2.40 -19.15 -5.20
C ILE A 237 3.61 -20.06 -5.16
N ASP A 238 4.80 -19.48 -5.28
CA ASP A 238 6.05 -20.17 -4.97
C ASP A 238 6.01 -20.38 -3.45
N SER A 239 5.24 -21.37 -3.02
CA SER A 239 5.33 -21.87 -1.67
C SER A 239 6.69 -22.54 -1.63
N GLY A 240 7.72 -21.82 -1.18
CA GLY A 240 8.97 -22.42 -0.72
C GLY A 240 8.78 -23.35 0.49
N LEU A 241 7.61 -23.99 0.60
CA LEU A 241 7.13 -24.91 1.61
C LEU A 241 6.82 -26.30 1.03
N GLU A 242 7.02 -26.54 -0.28
CA GLU A 242 7.10 -27.91 -0.78
C GLU A 242 8.54 -28.39 -0.55
N ASP A 243 8.70 -29.38 0.34
CA ASP A 243 9.90 -30.16 0.68
C ASP A 243 10.60 -29.90 2.04
N GLU A 244 9.87 -29.48 3.08
CA GLU A 244 10.07 -30.11 4.39
C GLU A 244 8.90 -31.07 4.63
N GLU A 245 8.86 -32.15 3.83
CA GLU A 245 8.31 -33.40 4.35
C GLU A 245 9.09 -33.67 5.65
N LEU A 246 8.42 -33.41 6.78
CA LEU A 246 8.79 -34.04 8.04
C LEU A 246 8.74 -35.53 7.75
N GLU A 247 9.91 -36.10 7.46
CA GLU A 247 10.21 -37.49 7.74
C GLU A 247 9.97 -37.68 9.23
N ASP A 248 8.69 -37.86 9.61
CA ASP A 248 8.30 -38.68 10.75
C ASP A 248 8.72 -40.11 10.37
N GLU A 249 10.03 -40.34 10.36
CA GLU A 249 10.63 -41.66 10.39
C GLU A 249 10.01 -42.36 11.59
N GLU A 250 9.26 -43.41 11.26
CA GLU A 250 8.96 -44.57 12.08
C GLU A 250 10.08 -44.83 13.10
N LEU A 251 9.99 -44.24 14.30
CA LEU A 251 10.67 -44.78 15.47
C LEU A 251 9.86 -45.98 15.96
N GLU A 252 10.04 -47.04 15.18
CA GLU A 252 10.13 -48.44 15.55
C GLU A 252 9.38 -48.86 16.82
N ASP A 253 8.31 -49.63 16.56
CA ASP A 253 7.96 -50.83 17.29
C ASP A 253 9.19 -51.70 17.63
N ALA A 254 9.89 -51.40 18.72
CA ALA A 254 10.77 -52.34 19.40
C ALA A 254 11.18 -51.80 20.77
N GLU A 255 10.47 -52.19 21.83
CA GLU A 255 11.10 -52.81 23.01
C GLU A 255 10.04 -53.38 23.98
N LEU A 256 9.99 -54.72 23.97
CA LEU A 256 9.95 -55.59 25.14
C LEU A 256 8.60 -55.87 25.82
N GLU A 257 7.99 -56.96 25.33
CA GLU A 257 7.64 -58.10 26.18
C GLU A 257 8.60 -58.25 27.38
N SER A 258 8.12 -58.06 28.61
CA SER A 258 8.40 -58.99 29.74
C SER A 258 7.67 -58.56 31.02
N LEU A 259 7.12 -59.57 31.72
CA LEU A 259 6.57 -59.58 33.09
C LEU A 259 5.13 -59.09 33.19
N ASP A 260 4.08 -59.90 33.06
CA ASP A 260 3.79 -61.19 33.74
C ASP A 260 4.17 -61.26 35.23
N GLU A 261 3.18 -61.68 36.02
CA GLU A 261 3.21 -62.03 37.46
C GLU A 261 3.15 -60.91 38.52
N MET A 262 1.94 -60.69 39.05
CA MET A 262 1.54 -60.97 40.46
C MET A 262 0.22 -60.24 40.77
N SER A 263 -0.92 -60.90 40.60
CA SER A 263 -1.60 -61.71 41.61
C SER A 263 -2.21 -60.92 42.78
N ILE A 264 -3.52 -60.76 42.64
CA ILE A 264 -4.57 -60.82 43.66
C ILE A 264 -4.09 -61.39 45.01
N GLY A 265 -4.33 -60.60 46.06
CA GLY A 265 -4.33 -60.94 47.48
C GLY A 265 -5.00 -59.82 48.26
#